data_AF-A0A4V6NSJ0-F1
#
_entry.id   AF-A0A4V6NSJ0-F1
#
_cell.length_a   1.000
_cell.length_b   1.000
_cell.length_c   1.000
_cell.angle_alpha   90.00
_cell.angle_beta   90.00
_cell.angle_gamma   90.00
#
_symmetry.space_group_name_H-M   'P 1'
#
loop_
_entity.id
_entity.type
_entity.pdbx_description
1 polymer ?
#
loop_
_entity_poly.entity_id
_entity_poly.type
_entity_poly.pdbx_seq_one_letter_code
_entity_poly.pdbx_strand_id
1 'polypeptide(L)'
;MTASTFDTSARDSANRFFSLNFAPGQYGVTALSMAYDVGNDMIVHGKAAASVPMSVMKIFGFTEIPLQAACDAQLQLPNSDIMFVLDTTLSMAETNSGDSQSKIQALRQSVTDFYTTLNNAQSAASQVRYGFVPYSSTVNVGLLLKREWMVDNWDYQSREPDGYVDQSGGTQGSTITTNSNYSEWTGSKTATTQPGSSEDCVAPANENYSDTTTYTPWNPSGSAVPRSRTATRTINGSTYSASRSSSGVCTITKTTYNSYSQNYTQTVSENPNAGKQNNSNRVYYWNYKKISFPVSSLKGSTGSGLIGGGSFDTMLGNSFTTKTINWGNSSQGACIEERKTLRPNENGTAYDMDIDMVPVPGNADTQWRPFLPDLIWARAVTNYYPSGSAGITGWQANTVFHVSNNYITPGSYKSDFAACPTIARKLTEIRSSADKSNLTSYLNSLVPRGRTYHDIGMLWGLRLISAEGLFSSENAAAPNGSNISRNLIFMTDGDTETNIADYDAYGLAALDRRRTDASSLPTKADQDSIVEDRLSRLCTIAKEKKNITVWVIAFGTNLTSLLSNCASPNRAYQANNAAELNQTFADIAARISQLRVTH
;
A
#
# COMPACT_ATOMS: atom_id res chain seq x y z
N MET A 1 17.70 -5.53 -22.16
CA MET A 1 18.27 -4.92 -23.38
C MET A 1 17.70 -3.51 -23.49
N THR A 2 18.53 -2.47 -23.62
CA THR A 2 18.05 -1.08 -23.74
C THR A 2 17.50 -0.86 -25.16
N ALA A 3 16.25 -0.43 -25.26
CA ALA A 3 15.48 -0.27 -26.50
C ALA A 3 15.96 0.89 -27.40
N SER A 4 17.25 1.23 -27.43
CA SER A 4 17.78 2.45 -28.05
C SER A 4 18.93 2.25 -29.03
N THR A 5 19.29 1.02 -29.41
CA THR A 5 20.37 0.81 -30.40
C THR A 5 20.02 -0.30 -31.37
N PHE A 6 19.94 0.02 -32.67
CA PHE A 6 20.07 -0.97 -33.75
C PHE A 6 21.52 -1.46 -33.78
N ASP A 7 21.83 -2.32 -32.82
CA ASP A 7 23.17 -2.83 -32.58
C ASP A 7 23.60 -3.85 -33.66
N THR A 8 24.84 -4.32 -33.56
CA THR A 8 25.40 -5.28 -34.51
C THR A 8 24.58 -6.56 -34.57
N SER A 9 24.05 -7.05 -33.44
CA SER A 9 23.27 -8.30 -33.41
C SER A 9 21.92 -8.16 -34.11
N ALA A 10 21.24 -7.03 -33.91
CA ALA A 10 20.01 -6.68 -34.62
C ALA A 10 20.27 -6.52 -36.13
N ARG A 11 21.37 -5.85 -36.50
CA ARG A 11 21.78 -5.67 -37.90
C ARG A 11 22.11 -7.00 -38.59
N ASP A 12 22.83 -7.89 -37.91
CA ASP A 12 23.17 -9.22 -38.42
C ASP A 12 21.91 -10.08 -38.59
N SER A 13 20.98 -10.01 -37.64
CA SER A 13 19.69 -10.72 -37.74
C SER A 13 18.86 -10.23 -38.93
N ALA A 14 18.80 -8.91 -39.15
CA ALA A 14 18.09 -8.31 -40.27
C ALA A 14 18.75 -8.69 -41.62
N ASN A 15 20.08 -8.61 -41.71
CA ASN A 15 20.84 -9.07 -42.88
C ASN A 15 20.63 -10.55 -43.17
N ARG A 16 20.60 -11.39 -42.14
CA ARG A 16 20.36 -12.82 -42.28
C ARG A 16 18.94 -13.07 -42.79
N PHE A 17 17.94 -12.39 -42.25
CA PHE A 17 16.56 -12.51 -42.74
C PHE A 17 16.44 -12.09 -44.21
N PHE A 18 17.04 -10.95 -44.59
CA PHE A 18 17.02 -10.47 -45.97
C PHE A 18 17.71 -11.46 -46.93
N SER A 19 18.93 -11.89 -46.61
CA SER A 19 19.72 -12.80 -47.46
C SER A 19 19.13 -14.22 -47.56
N LEU A 20 18.39 -14.68 -46.54
CA LEU A 20 17.65 -15.94 -46.60
C LEU A 20 16.44 -15.88 -47.54
N ASN A 21 15.77 -14.73 -47.65
CA ASN A 21 14.59 -14.57 -48.50
C ASN A 21 14.94 -14.09 -49.92
N PHE A 22 16.07 -13.38 -50.08
CA PHE A 22 16.56 -12.84 -51.34
C PHE A 22 18.04 -13.17 -51.52
N ALA A 23 18.32 -14.34 -52.11
CA ALA A 23 19.68 -14.77 -52.38
C ALA A 23 20.28 -14.01 -53.58
N PRO A 24 21.60 -13.74 -53.60
CA PRO A 24 22.26 -13.16 -54.76
C PRO A 24 22.00 -13.97 -56.04
N GLY A 25 21.61 -13.30 -57.13
CA GLY A 25 21.30 -13.93 -58.41
C GLY A 25 19.90 -14.54 -58.54
N GLN A 26 19.10 -14.55 -57.46
CA GLN A 26 17.70 -14.96 -57.52
C GLN A 26 16.92 -14.04 -58.49
N TYR A 27 16.11 -14.61 -59.37
CA TYR A 27 15.42 -13.89 -60.45
C TYR A 27 16.36 -13.12 -61.43
N GLY A 28 17.65 -13.47 -61.46
CA GLY A 28 18.64 -12.82 -62.34
C GLY A 28 19.05 -11.42 -61.90
N VAL A 29 18.65 -10.98 -60.70
CA VAL A 29 18.97 -9.63 -60.20
C VAL A 29 20.46 -9.50 -59.88
N THR A 30 21.02 -8.33 -60.18
CA THR A 30 22.41 -7.96 -59.88
C THR A 30 22.42 -6.78 -58.90
N ALA A 31 23.59 -6.49 -58.32
CA ALA A 31 23.78 -5.36 -57.38
C ALA A 31 22.78 -5.33 -56.20
N LEU A 32 22.37 -6.51 -55.70
CA LEU A 32 21.51 -6.62 -54.52
C LEU A 32 22.21 -6.01 -53.31
N SER A 33 21.58 -5.02 -52.69
CA SER A 33 22.09 -4.33 -51.51
C SER A 33 20.97 -4.05 -50.51
N MET A 34 21.32 -4.05 -49.24
CA MET A 34 20.45 -3.66 -48.14
C MET A 34 21.21 -2.70 -47.24
N ALA A 35 20.68 -1.50 -47.04
CA ALA A 35 21.22 -0.50 -46.15
C ALA A 35 20.21 -0.21 -45.04
N TYR A 36 20.72 0.04 -43.83
CA TYR A 36 19.91 0.46 -42.69
C TYR A 36 20.46 1.77 -42.14
N ASP A 37 19.57 2.72 -41.94
CA ASP A 37 19.83 3.99 -41.28
C ASP A 37 18.90 4.11 -40.06
N VAL A 38 19.38 4.72 -38.98
CA VAL A 38 18.55 4.98 -37.80
C VAL A 38 18.44 6.48 -37.66
N GLY A 39 17.24 7.01 -37.88
CA GLY A 39 16.95 8.43 -37.74
C GLY A 39 16.95 8.87 -36.27
N ASN A 40 16.92 10.19 -36.05
CA ASN A 40 16.75 10.78 -34.71
C ASN A 40 15.37 10.49 -34.09
N ASP A 41 14.45 9.92 -34.88
CA ASP A 41 13.11 9.48 -34.51
C ASP A 41 13.08 8.04 -33.96
N MET A 42 14.24 7.39 -33.81
CA MET A 42 14.39 5.99 -33.37
C MET A 42 13.70 4.98 -34.31
N ILE A 43 13.45 5.37 -35.57
CA ILE A 43 12.95 4.48 -36.63
C ILE A 43 14.14 3.87 -37.35
N VAL A 44 14.07 2.57 -37.63
CA VAL A 44 15.07 1.90 -38.48
C VAL A 44 14.57 1.94 -39.93
N HIS A 45 15.20 2.78 -40.74
CA HIS A 45 14.94 2.91 -42.17
C HIS A 45 15.78 1.88 -42.94
N GLY A 46 15.11 0.88 -43.50
CA GLY A 46 15.68 -0.10 -44.41
C GLY A 46 15.50 0.32 -45.87
N LYS A 47 16.57 0.25 -46.67
CA LYS A 47 16.53 0.45 -48.12
C LYS A 47 17.15 -0.75 -48.82
N ALA A 48 16.31 -1.52 -49.50
CA ALA A 48 16.73 -2.59 -50.39
C ALA A 48 16.81 -2.05 -51.83
N ALA A 49 17.90 -2.34 -52.53
CA ALA A 49 18.05 -2.00 -53.95
C ALA A 49 18.60 -3.19 -54.73
N ALA A 50 18.12 -3.34 -55.97
CA ALA A 50 18.58 -4.37 -56.91
C ALA A 50 18.43 -3.88 -58.35
N SER A 51 19.28 -4.37 -59.25
CA SER A 51 19.13 -4.16 -60.69
C SER A 51 18.49 -5.39 -61.33
N VAL A 52 17.37 -5.21 -62.02
CA VAL A 52 16.64 -6.31 -62.65
C VAL A 52 16.90 -6.30 -64.16
N PRO A 53 17.40 -7.41 -64.75
CA PRO A 53 17.60 -7.48 -66.18
C PRO A 53 16.25 -7.52 -66.92
N MET A 54 16.12 -6.72 -67.97
CA MET A 54 14.89 -6.66 -68.76
C MET A 54 14.87 -7.78 -69.80
N SER A 55 13.86 -8.65 -69.78
CA SER A 55 13.77 -9.74 -70.78
C SER A 55 13.33 -9.26 -72.16
N VAL A 56 12.35 -8.35 -72.21
CA VAL A 56 11.78 -7.84 -73.49
C VAL A 56 12.40 -6.51 -73.90
N MET A 57 12.56 -5.56 -72.96
CA MET A 57 13.08 -4.22 -73.26
C MET A 57 14.57 -4.18 -73.62
N LYS A 58 15.29 -5.27 -73.35
CA LYS A 58 16.68 -5.44 -73.81
C LYS A 58 16.83 -5.38 -75.33
N ILE A 59 15.82 -5.81 -76.10
CA ILE A 59 15.80 -5.69 -77.56
C ILE A 59 15.77 -4.22 -78.00
N PHE A 60 15.23 -3.34 -77.16
CA PHE A 60 15.07 -1.90 -77.41
C PHE A 60 16.18 -1.06 -76.74
N GLY A 61 17.27 -1.69 -76.28
CA GLY A 61 18.43 -1.01 -75.69
C GLY A 61 18.35 -0.73 -74.19
N PHE A 62 17.25 -1.07 -73.52
CA PHE A 62 17.13 -0.95 -72.05
C PHE A 62 17.47 -2.29 -71.39
N THR A 63 18.72 -2.43 -70.94
CA THR A 63 19.25 -3.71 -70.47
C THR A 63 18.85 -4.08 -69.05
N GLU A 64 18.69 -3.08 -68.17
CA GLU A 64 18.36 -3.27 -66.76
C GLU A 64 17.49 -2.13 -66.23
N ILE A 65 16.71 -2.40 -65.18
CA ILE A 65 15.96 -1.40 -64.42
C ILE A 65 16.36 -1.46 -62.94
N PRO A 66 16.71 -0.32 -62.31
CA PRO A 66 16.93 -0.29 -60.87
C PRO A 66 15.58 -0.36 -60.14
N LEU A 67 15.45 -1.29 -59.21
CA LEU A 67 14.36 -1.36 -58.25
C LEU A 67 14.85 -0.95 -56.87
N GLN A 68 14.03 -0.18 -56.17
CA GLN A 68 14.25 0.20 -54.79
C GLN A 68 12.97 -0.06 -53.99
N ALA A 69 13.14 -0.65 -52.81
CA ALA A 69 12.10 -0.77 -51.80
C ALA A 69 12.59 -0.12 -50.51
N ALA A 70 11.77 0.75 -49.93
CA ALA A 70 11.98 1.29 -48.61
C ALA A 70 11.05 0.57 -47.62
N CYS A 71 11.52 0.39 -46.40
CA CYS A 71 10.71 -0.07 -45.28
C CYS A 71 11.18 0.61 -44.01
N ASP A 72 10.24 0.95 -43.14
CA ASP A 72 10.51 1.53 -41.85
C ASP A 72 10.10 0.55 -40.77
N ALA A 73 11.00 0.25 -39.83
CA ALA A 73 10.64 -0.50 -38.63
C ALA A 73 10.55 0.47 -37.45
N GLN A 74 9.35 0.59 -36.88
CA GLN A 74 9.06 1.47 -35.76
C GLN A 74 8.30 0.73 -34.65
N LEU A 75 8.56 1.10 -33.41
CA LEU A 75 7.72 0.68 -32.28
C LEU A 75 6.41 1.46 -32.34
N GLN A 76 5.31 0.76 -32.61
CA GLN A 76 3.98 1.34 -32.59
C GLN A 76 3.16 0.73 -31.45
N LEU A 77 2.65 1.58 -30.57
CA LEU A 77 1.70 1.17 -29.54
C LEU A 77 0.28 1.10 -30.13
N PRO A 78 -0.40 -0.06 -30.06
CA PRO A 78 -1.84 -0.09 -30.30
C PRO A 78 -2.56 0.68 -29.17
N ASN A 79 -3.88 0.87 -29.31
CA ASN A 79 -4.67 1.37 -28.19
C ASN A 79 -4.42 0.48 -26.96
N SER A 80 -3.94 1.05 -25.86
CA SER A 80 -3.44 0.29 -24.72
C SER A 80 -3.89 0.90 -23.39
N ASP A 81 -4.43 0.06 -22.52
CA ASP A 81 -4.71 0.38 -21.13
C ASP A 81 -3.67 -0.31 -20.24
N ILE A 82 -3.08 0.46 -19.33
CA ILE A 82 -2.06 -0.03 -18.42
C ILE A 82 -2.50 0.30 -16.99
N MET A 83 -2.87 -0.73 -16.25
CA MET A 83 -3.25 -0.62 -14.83
C MET A 83 -2.10 -1.09 -13.96
N PHE A 84 -1.52 -0.19 -13.18
CA PHE A 84 -0.54 -0.54 -12.17
C PHE A 84 -1.23 -0.89 -10.87
N VAL A 85 -1.05 -2.11 -10.39
CA VAL A 85 -1.44 -2.54 -9.05
C VAL A 85 -0.18 -2.58 -8.20
N LEU A 86 -0.02 -1.56 -7.37
CA LEU A 86 1.24 -1.23 -6.70
C LEU A 86 1.15 -1.53 -5.22
N ASP A 87 2.04 -2.40 -4.76
CA ASP A 87 2.23 -2.62 -3.34
C ASP A 87 2.79 -1.36 -2.68
N THR A 88 2.12 -0.91 -1.62
CA THR A 88 2.50 0.26 -0.83
C THR A 88 2.47 -0.04 0.66
N THR A 89 2.74 -1.29 1.03
CA THR A 89 2.80 -1.78 2.41
C THR A 89 4.05 -1.30 3.12
N LEU A 90 4.16 -1.56 4.43
CA LEU A 90 5.27 -1.06 5.24
C LEU A 90 6.64 -1.61 4.80
N SER A 91 6.74 -2.83 4.30
CA SER A 91 7.96 -3.41 3.72
C SER A 91 8.57 -2.53 2.61
N MET A 92 7.73 -1.80 1.87
CA MET A 92 8.18 -0.87 0.81
C MET A 92 8.96 0.34 1.34
N ALA A 93 8.96 0.59 2.66
CA ALA A 93 9.81 1.61 3.29
C ALA A 93 11.27 1.15 3.45
N GLU A 94 11.53 -0.15 3.37
CA GLU A 94 12.86 -0.72 3.55
C GLU A 94 13.72 -0.52 2.30
N THR A 95 15.02 -0.74 2.44
CA THR A 95 16.02 -0.63 1.37
C THR A 95 16.58 -2.01 1.07
N ASN A 96 16.52 -2.43 -0.20
CA ASN A 96 17.12 -3.71 -0.61
C ASN A 96 18.64 -3.67 -0.44
N SER A 97 19.24 -4.85 -0.26
CA SER A 97 20.70 -4.95 -0.22
C SER A 97 21.31 -4.44 -1.53
N GLY A 98 22.27 -3.52 -1.42
CA GLY A 98 22.93 -2.87 -2.57
C GLY A 98 22.24 -1.61 -3.10
N ASP A 99 21.01 -1.31 -2.67
CA ASP A 99 20.34 -0.06 -3.03
C ASP A 99 20.71 1.09 -2.08
N SER A 100 20.69 2.32 -2.60
CA SER A 100 20.85 3.55 -1.82
C SER A 100 19.52 4.21 -1.45
N GLN A 101 18.42 3.74 -2.05
CA GLN A 101 17.07 4.28 -1.91
C GLN A 101 16.11 3.19 -1.44
N SER A 102 15.04 3.59 -0.75
CA SER A 102 13.98 2.65 -0.33
C SER A 102 13.28 2.02 -1.53
N LYS A 103 12.66 0.86 -1.33
CA LYS A 103 11.90 0.14 -2.35
C LYS A 103 10.82 1.01 -2.99
N ILE A 104 10.08 1.80 -2.21
CA ILE A 104 9.06 2.72 -2.73
C ILE A 104 9.67 3.82 -3.61
N GLN A 105 10.88 4.30 -3.30
CA GLN A 105 11.57 5.29 -4.13
C GLN A 105 12.00 4.69 -5.47
N ALA A 106 12.56 3.47 -5.44
CA ALA A 106 12.90 2.74 -6.66
C ALA A 106 11.66 2.52 -7.54
N LEU A 107 10.54 2.06 -6.97
CA LEU A 107 9.28 1.88 -7.70
C LEU A 107 8.82 3.16 -8.40
N ARG A 108 8.78 4.30 -7.68
CA ARG A 108 8.34 5.59 -8.25
C ARG A 108 9.19 5.99 -9.45
N GLN A 109 10.50 5.77 -9.35
CA GLN A 109 11.43 6.03 -10.45
C GLN A 109 11.17 5.09 -11.63
N SER A 110 11.07 3.78 -11.41
CA SER A 110 10.86 2.82 -12.48
C SER A 110 9.55 3.02 -13.24
N VAL A 111 8.47 3.40 -12.54
CA VAL A 111 7.19 3.75 -13.18
C VAL A 111 7.28 5.04 -13.99
N THR A 112 8.04 6.03 -13.51
CA THR A 112 8.30 7.27 -14.25
C THR A 112 9.09 7.02 -15.54
N ASP A 113 10.08 6.13 -15.47
CA ASP A 113 10.90 5.72 -16.62
C ASP A 113 10.08 4.90 -17.62
N PHE A 114 9.30 3.93 -17.13
CA PHE A 114 8.35 3.16 -17.94
C PHE A 114 7.41 4.07 -18.75
N TYR A 115 6.80 5.05 -18.08
CA TYR A 115 5.93 6.02 -18.74
C TYR A 115 6.70 6.79 -19.82
N THR A 116 7.91 7.25 -19.52
CA THR A 116 8.72 8.00 -20.48
C THR A 116 9.04 7.16 -21.71
N THR A 117 9.38 5.87 -21.54
CA THR A 117 9.62 4.95 -22.66
C THR A 117 8.38 4.77 -23.53
N LEU A 118 7.21 4.50 -22.94
CA LEU A 118 5.99 4.29 -23.72
C LEU A 118 5.48 5.57 -24.38
N ASN A 119 5.56 6.71 -23.70
CA ASN A 119 5.16 7.99 -24.27
C ASN A 119 5.99 8.33 -25.51
N ASN A 120 7.28 8.00 -25.53
CA ASN A 120 8.14 8.21 -26.70
C ASN A 120 7.79 7.28 -27.88
N ALA A 121 7.19 6.12 -27.62
CA ALA A 121 6.74 5.17 -28.64
C ALA A 121 5.26 5.38 -29.03
N GLN A 122 4.55 6.33 -28.41
CA GLN A 122 3.13 6.57 -28.66
C GLN A 122 2.94 7.42 -29.91
N SER A 123 2.06 6.97 -30.81
CA SER A 123 1.62 7.77 -31.97
C SER A 123 0.44 8.67 -31.61
N ALA A 124 0.25 9.77 -32.34
CA ALA A 124 -0.89 10.67 -32.15
C ALA A 124 -2.26 9.97 -32.35
N ALA A 125 -2.30 8.90 -33.15
CA ALA A 125 -3.51 8.14 -33.45
C ALA A 125 -3.84 7.06 -32.40
N SER A 126 -2.87 6.66 -31.56
CA SER A 126 -3.03 5.62 -30.54
C SER A 126 -3.40 6.21 -29.18
N GLN A 127 -4.44 5.65 -28.56
CA GLN A 127 -4.78 5.93 -27.17
C GLN A 127 -3.92 5.08 -26.23
N VAL A 128 -3.23 5.71 -25.28
CA VAL A 128 -2.54 5.01 -24.20
C VAL A 128 -2.98 5.62 -22.89
N ARG A 129 -3.55 4.80 -22.00
CA ARG A 129 -4.07 5.24 -20.70
C ARG A 129 -3.39 4.51 -19.57
N TYR A 130 -3.21 5.24 -18.47
CA TYR A 130 -2.56 4.74 -17.26
C TYR A 130 -3.51 4.86 -16.07
N GLY A 131 -3.64 3.79 -15.30
CA GLY A 131 -4.38 3.74 -14.05
C GLY A 131 -3.50 3.19 -12.93
N PHE A 132 -3.86 3.49 -11.68
CA PHE A 132 -3.05 3.16 -10.52
C PHE A 132 -3.92 2.68 -9.37
N VAL A 133 -3.56 1.54 -8.77
CA VAL A 133 -4.16 0.97 -7.57
C VAL A 133 -3.05 0.71 -6.56
N PRO A 134 -2.68 1.73 -5.76
CA PRO A 134 -1.92 1.50 -4.54
C PRO A 134 -2.75 0.64 -3.58
N TYR A 135 -2.18 -0.41 -3.05
CA TYR A 135 -2.84 -1.28 -2.09
C TYR A 135 -1.99 -1.53 -0.83
N SER A 136 -2.69 -1.89 0.24
CA SER A 136 -2.15 -2.51 1.43
C SER A 136 -3.23 -3.45 1.99
N SER A 137 -3.69 -3.29 3.24
CA SER A 137 -4.82 -4.06 3.79
C SER A 137 -6.18 -3.62 3.22
N THR A 138 -6.19 -2.53 2.46
CA THR A 138 -7.34 -2.01 1.74
C THR A 138 -6.89 -1.23 0.50
N VAL A 139 -7.83 -0.58 -0.17
CA VAL A 139 -7.60 0.34 -1.29
C VAL A 139 -8.38 1.65 -1.09
N ASN A 140 -7.82 2.74 -1.60
CA ASN A 140 -8.42 4.07 -1.48
C ASN A 140 -9.14 4.46 -2.78
N VAL A 141 -10.36 3.96 -2.94
CA VAL A 141 -11.16 4.07 -4.18
C VAL A 141 -12.48 4.81 -3.98
N GLY A 142 -12.84 5.16 -2.75
CA GLY A 142 -14.18 5.63 -2.41
C GLY A 142 -14.62 6.89 -3.16
N LEU A 143 -13.71 7.82 -3.46
CA LEU A 143 -14.03 9.02 -4.26
C LEU A 143 -14.20 8.73 -5.75
N LEU A 144 -13.86 7.52 -6.22
CA LEU A 144 -14.11 7.08 -7.59
C LEU A 144 -15.52 6.48 -7.75
N LEU A 145 -16.23 6.24 -6.65
CA LEU A 145 -17.51 5.55 -6.63
C LEU A 145 -18.68 6.52 -6.68
N LYS A 146 -19.77 6.05 -7.30
CA LYS A 146 -21.04 6.77 -7.26
C LYS A 146 -21.67 6.68 -5.88
N ARG A 147 -22.43 7.70 -5.50
CA ARG A 147 -23.05 7.79 -4.16
C ARG A 147 -24.02 6.65 -3.87
N GLU A 148 -24.76 6.22 -4.90
CA GLU A 148 -25.72 5.12 -4.83
C GLU A 148 -25.06 3.73 -4.72
N TRP A 149 -23.74 3.64 -4.89
CA TRP A 149 -22.98 2.40 -4.72
C TRP A 149 -22.54 2.13 -3.29
N MET A 150 -22.80 3.07 -2.38
CA MET A 150 -22.42 2.97 -0.98
C MET A 150 -23.66 2.94 -0.08
N VAL A 151 -23.57 2.23 1.04
CA VAL A 151 -24.66 2.14 2.02
C VAL A 151 -24.95 3.49 2.70
N ASP A 152 -26.16 3.67 3.22
CA ASP A 152 -26.54 4.83 4.04
C ASP A 152 -26.39 4.58 5.54
N ASN A 153 -26.33 3.32 5.95
CA ASN A 153 -26.18 2.89 7.33
C ASN A 153 -25.37 1.59 7.38
N TRP A 154 -24.48 1.46 8.36
CA TRP A 154 -23.69 0.24 8.54
C TRP A 154 -23.28 0.01 9.99
N ASP A 155 -23.02 -1.25 10.31
CA ASP A 155 -22.65 -1.71 11.63
C ASP A 155 -21.13 -1.81 11.79
N TYR A 156 -20.58 -1.10 12.78
CA TYR A 156 -19.16 -1.07 13.09
C TYR A 156 -18.86 -1.57 14.51
N GLN A 157 -17.70 -2.19 14.72
CA GLN A 157 -17.22 -2.62 16.04
C GLN A 157 -16.84 -1.40 16.87
N SER A 158 -17.75 -0.88 17.70
CA SER A 158 -17.61 0.43 18.33
C SER A 158 -17.88 0.41 19.84
N ARG A 159 -18.10 1.59 20.41
CA ARG A 159 -18.49 1.77 21.82
C ARG A 159 -19.60 2.80 21.96
N GLU A 160 -20.36 2.72 23.05
CA GLU A 160 -21.31 3.74 23.45
C GLU A 160 -21.18 4.07 24.95
N PRO A 161 -21.47 5.32 25.35
CA PRO A 161 -21.47 5.75 26.75
C PRO A 161 -22.43 4.94 27.63
N ASP A 162 -21.98 4.58 28.83
CA ASP A 162 -22.76 3.84 29.84
C ASP A 162 -22.73 4.51 31.22
N GLY A 163 -22.88 5.83 31.23
CA GLY A 163 -22.92 6.62 32.47
C GLY A 163 -21.56 6.77 33.16
N TYR A 164 -21.56 7.45 34.31
CA TYR A 164 -20.37 7.71 35.10
C TYR A 164 -20.68 7.64 36.59
N VAL A 165 -19.64 7.40 37.39
CA VAL A 165 -19.70 7.44 38.85
C VAL A 165 -18.70 8.46 39.35
N ASP A 166 -19.16 9.38 40.19
CA ASP A 166 -18.30 10.31 40.92
C ASP A 166 -17.77 9.61 42.17
N GLN A 167 -16.45 9.45 42.23
CA GLN A 167 -15.75 8.89 43.37
C GLN A 167 -15.17 10.03 44.20
N SER A 168 -15.56 10.12 45.46
CA SER A 168 -14.98 11.10 46.39
C SER A 168 -13.48 10.85 46.53
N GLY A 169 -12.69 11.91 46.38
CA GLY A 169 -11.26 11.82 46.66
C GLY A 169 -11.03 11.46 48.12
N GLY A 170 -10.03 10.62 48.40
CA GLY A 170 -9.59 10.35 49.77
C GLY A 170 -9.06 11.62 50.45
N THR A 171 -8.86 11.58 51.77
CA THR A 171 -8.22 12.69 52.50
C THR A 171 -6.72 12.73 52.23
N GLN A 172 -6.16 13.94 52.16
CA GLN A 172 -4.73 14.12 52.05
C GLN A 172 -4.00 13.63 53.30
N GLY A 173 -2.92 12.88 53.10
CA GLY A 173 -2.06 12.38 54.18
C GLY A 173 -1.40 13.51 54.98
N SER A 174 -0.93 13.18 56.18
CA SER A 174 -0.31 14.11 57.13
C SER A 174 1.03 14.69 56.68
N THR A 175 1.70 14.05 55.73
CA THR A 175 3.02 14.47 55.23
C THR A 175 3.06 14.53 53.70
N ILE A 176 3.88 15.43 53.17
CA ILE A 176 4.26 15.46 51.75
C ILE A 176 5.72 15.03 51.59
N THR A 177 6.02 14.35 50.48
CA THR A 177 7.38 13.97 50.09
C THR A 177 7.77 14.76 48.85
N THR A 178 8.89 15.47 48.91
CA THR A 178 9.44 16.23 47.79
C THR A 178 10.87 15.77 47.49
N ASN A 179 11.23 15.79 46.21
CA ASN A 179 12.59 15.53 45.75
C ASN A 179 13.14 16.83 45.14
N SER A 180 14.29 17.29 45.62
CA SER A 180 14.92 18.55 45.20
C SER A 180 16.45 18.41 45.16
N ASN A 181 17.15 19.50 44.77
CA ASN A 181 18.62 19.57 44.74
C ASN A 181 19.27 18.44 43.93
N TYR A 182 18.71 18.17 42.74
CA TYR A 182 19.27 17.18 41.83
C TYR A 182 20.67 17.62 41.38
N SER A 183 21.67 16.74 41.56
CA SER A 183 23.02 16.96 41.02
C SER A 183 23.01 16.85 39.49
N GLU A 184 24.09 17.19 38.82
CA GLU A 184 24.26 16.73 37.43
C GLU A 184 24.35 15.19 37.40
N TRP A 185 23.93 14.62 36.27
CA TRP A 185 24.15 13.19 36.01
C TRP A 185 25.63 12.92 35.78
N THR A 186 26.13 11.83 36.33
CA THR A 186 27.49 11.31 36.16
C THR A 186 27.45 9.94 35.51
N GLY A 187 28.60 9.41 35.07
CA GLY A 187 28.68 8.17 34.31
C GLY A 187 28.35 8.38 32.83
N SER A 188 28.01 7.30 32.12
CA SER A 188 27.81 7.34 30.67
C SER A 188 26.40 6.93 30.26
N LYS A 189 25.84 7.71 29.33
CA LYS A 189 24.61 7.39 28.60
C LYS A 189 24.88 7.55 27.11
N THR A 190 24.74 6.48 26.35
CA THR A 190 24.97 6.48 24.90
C THR A 190 23.78 5.90 24.19
N ALA A 191 23.32 6.55 23.12
CA ALA A 191 22.25 6.05 22.27
C ALA A 191 22.80 5.70 20.88
N THR A 192 22.42 4.54 20.37
CA THR A 192 22.66 4.13 18.99
C THR A 192 21.35 3.75 18.32
N THR A 193 21.28 3.91 17.01
CA THR A 193 20.09 3.60 16.21
C THR A 193 20.44 2.59 15.13
N GLN A 194 19.52 1.69 14.85
CA GLN A 194 19.60 0.75 13.74
C GLN A 194 18.23 0.59 13.06
N PRO A 195 18.19 0.24 11.77
CA PRO A 195 16.93 -0.12 11.11
C PRO A 195 16.26 -1.31 11.80
N GLY A 196 14.95 -1.24 12.00
CA GLY A 196 14.11 -2.38 12.37
C GLY A 196 13.24 -2.83 11.20
N SER A 197 12.50 -3.93 11.37
CA SER A 197 11.45 -4.30 10.41
C SER A 197 10.39 -3.21 10.38
N SER A 198 10.03 -2.75 9.17
CA SER A 198 8.99 -1.74 9.01
C SER A 198 7.61 -2.27 9.40
N GLU A 199 7.36 -3.55 9.10
CA GLU A 199 6.12 -4.27 9.42
C GLU A 199 6.06 -4.68 10.89
N ASP A 200 7.15 -5.16 11.49
CA ASP A 200 7.20 -5.53 12.91
C ASP A 200 8.08 -4.56 13.71
N CYS A 201 7.61 -3.31 13.81
CA CYS A 201 8.36 -2.23 14.45
C CYS A 201 8.24 -2.26 15.99
N VAL A 202 8.70 -3.36 16.59
CA VAL A 202 8.65 -3.60 18.03
C VAL A 202 10.06 -3.58 18.61
N ALA A 203 10.22 -2.94 19.77
CA ALA A 203 11.49 -2.93 20.48
C ALA A 203 11.76 -4.30 21.12
N PRO A 204 12.99 -4.83 21.04
CA PRO A 204 13.35 -6.02 21.79
C PRO A 204 13.31 -5.75 23.31
N ALA A 205 13.38 -6.82 24.10
CA ALA A 205 13.45 -6.70 25.55
C ALA A 205 14.72 -5.95 26.01
N ASN A 206 14.61 -5.23 27.13
CA ASN A 206 15.76 -4.54 27.75
C ASN A 206 16.84 -5.53 28.19
N GLU A 207 18.11 -5.12 28.11
CA GLU A 207 19.27 -5.96 28.44
C GLU A 207 19.87 -5.55 29.78
N ASN A 208 19.82 -6.45 30.78
CA ASN A 208 20.41 -6.22 32.11
C ASN A 208 20.03 -4.86 32.72
N TYR A 209 18.84 -4.35 32.39
CA TYR A 209 18.42 -3.02 32.79
C TYR A 209 18.08 -3.01 34.27
N SER A 210 18.68 -2.07 35.00
CA SER A 210 18.35 -1.80 36.39
C SER A 210 18.24 -0.31 36.62
N ASP A 211 17.19 0.12 37.30
CA ASP A 211 17.01 1.47 37.82
C ASP A 211 16.81 1.37 39.32
N THR A 212 17.88 1.67 40.07
CA THR A 212 17.93 1.46 41.51
C THR A 212 18.18 2.77 42.22
N THR A 213 17.59 2.94 43.40
CA THR A 213 17.87 4.10 44.26
C THR A 213 18.32 3.62 45.63
N THR A 214 19.48 4.08 46.07
CA THR A 214 19.96 3.91 47.45
C THR A 214 19.73 5.18 48.24
N TYR A 215 19.58 5.05 49.56
CA TYR A 215 19.22 6.16 50.44
C TYR A 215 20.14 6.21 51.65
N THR A 216 20.57 7.40 52.04
CA THR A 216 21.18 7.61 53.35
C THR A 216 20.13 7.50 54.46
N PRO A 217 20.54 7.32 55.74
CA PRO A 217 19.64 7.46 56.87
C PRO A 217 18.93 8.81 56.88
N TRP A 218 17.72 8.82 57.45
CA TRP A 218 16.97 10.05 57.67
C TRP A 218 17.66 10.94 58.70
N ASN A 219 17.72 12.24 58.41
CA ASN A 219 18.17 13.27 59.33
C ASN A 219 16.98 14.23 59.63
N PRO A 220 16.65 14.52 60.90
CA PRO A 220 17.33 14.08 62.12
C PRO A 220 16.99 12.64 62.56
N SER A 221 15.84 12.07 62.15
CA SER A 221 15.49 10.67 62.44
C SER A 221 14.41 10.12 61.50
N GLY A 222 14.16 8.81 61.57
CA GLY A 222 13.09 8.13 60.83
C GLY A 222 11.65 8.45 61.30
N SER A 223 11.46 9.22 62.36
CA SER A 223 10.14 9.63 62.86
C SER A 223 9.93 11.15 62.86
N ALA A 224 11.00 11.94 62.67
CA ALA A 224 10.92 13.39 62.66
C ALA A 224 10.20 13.95 61.42
N VAL A 225 9.51 15.08 61.59
CA VAL A 225 8.95 15.89 60.51
C VAL A 225 9.24 17.37 60.86
N PRO A 226 9.97 18.13 60.02
CA PRO A 226 10.55 17.71 58.74
C PRO A 226 11.77 16.79 58.92
N ARG A 227 12.04 15.97 57.91
CA ARG A 227 13.26 15.14 57.78
C ARG A 227 13.72 15.10 56.33
N SER A 228 15.02 14.92 56.12
CA SER A 228 15.60 14.78 54.79
C SER A 228 16.64 13.65 54.73
N ARG A 229 16.88 13.16 53.53
CA ARG A 229 17.97 12.21 53.22
C ARG A 229 18.45 12.41 51.79
N THR A 230 19.67 11.97 51.53
CA THR A 230 20.21 11.93 50.16
C THR A 230 19.83 10.60 49.53
N ALA A 231 19.33 10.68 48.30
CA ALA A 231 19.02 9.54 47.45
C ALA A 231 20.00 9.53 46.27
N THR A 232 20.59 8.38 45.99
CA THR A 232 21.46 8.15 44.83
C THR A 232 20.74 7.19 43.89
N ARG A 233 20.25 7.71 42.76
CA ARG A 233 19.64 6.89 41.70
C ARG A 233 20.74 6.48 40.73
N THR A 234 20.84 5.19 40.44
CA THR A 234 21.82 4.63 39.50
C THR A 234 21.13 3.72 38.50
N ILE A 235 21.39 3.99 37.22
CA ILE A 235 20.87 3.25 36.08
C ILE A 235 22.01 2.50 35.40
N ASN A 236 21.79 1.21 35.13
CA ASN A 236 22.73 0.33 34.40
C ASN A 236 21.98 -0.51 33.34
N GLY A 237 22.75 -1.09 32.42
CA GLY A 237 22.25 -1.95 31.35
C GLY A 237 21.80 -1.15 30.13
N SER A 238 20.91 -1.71 29.33
CA SER A 238 20.39 -1.05 28.13
C SER A 238 18.88 -1.14 28.04
N THR A 239 18.27 -0.05 27.58
CA THR A 239 16.85 -0.01 27.19
C THR A 239 16.72 0.07 25.67
N TYR A 240 15.63 -0.48 25.16
CA TYR A 240 15.27 -0.37 23.74
C TYR A 240 13.96 0.39 23.57
N SER A 241 13.88 1.16 22.50
CA SER A 241 12.64 1.76 22.02
C SER A 241 12.57 1.65 20.50
N ALA A 242 11.36 1.48 19.98
CA ALA A 242 11.09 1.49 18.55
C ALA A 242 10.26 2.72 18.20
N SER A 243 10.55 3.32 17.06
CA SER A 243 9.71 4.36 16.47
C SER A 243 9.58 4.14 14.97
N ARG A 244 8.39 4.43 14.45
CA ARG A 244 8.11 4.37 13.01
C ARG A 244 7.88 5.78 12.49
N SER A 245 8.62 6.16 11.45
CA SER A 245 8.44 7.46 10.81
C SER A 245 7.12 7.54 10.05
N SER A 246 6.72 8.73 9.63
CA SER A 246 5.56 8.94 8.74
C SER A 246 5.73 8.31 7.35
N SER A 247 6.97 7.98 6.96
CA SER A 247 7.33 7.28 5.72
C SER A 247 7.41 5.76 5.87
N GLY A 248 7.06 5.22 7.05
CA GLY A 248 7.01 3.78 7.30
C GLY A 248 8.34 3.16 7.75
N VAL A 249 9.41 3.94 7.91
CA VAL A 249 10.73 3.42 8.31
C VAL A 249 10.74 3.15 9.81
N CYS A 250 11.09 1.93 10.20
CA CYS A 250 11.28 1.58 11.61
C CYS A 250 12.71 1.85 12.07
N THR A 251 12.86 2.52 13.22
CA THR A 251 14.14 2.75 13.88
C THR A 251 14.11 2.17 15.28
N ILE A 252 15.08 1.29 15.58
CA ILE A 252 15.32 0.75 16.92
C ILE A 252 16.45 1.56 17.56
N THR A 253 16.14 2.19 18.69
CA THR A 253 17.11 2.94 19.50
C THR A 253 17.52 2.11 20.71
N LYS A 254 18.81 1.77 20.80
CA LYS A 254 19.43 1.20 22.00
C LYS A 254 20.01 2.34 22.82
N THR A 255 19.57 2.49 24.07
CA THR A 255 20.20 3.40 25.03
C THR A 255 20.94 2.59 26.09
N THR A 256 22.26 2.73 26.16
CA THR A 256 23.12 2.05 27.13
C THR A 256 23.51 3.00 28.25
N TYR A 257 23.38 2.52 29.48
CA TYR A 257 23.70 3.21 30.72
C TYR A 257 24.84 2.47 31.42
N ASN A 258 25.91 3.18 31.75
CA ASN A 258 27.00 2.65 32.56
C ASN A 258 27.25 3.56 33.76
N SER A 259 26.86 3.07 34.94
CA SER A 259 26.92 3.80 36.20
C SER A 259 26.30 5.19 36.09
N TYR A 260 25.24 5.32 35.28
CA TYR A 260 24.61 6.60 35.01
C TYR A 260 23.84 7.00 36.27
N SER A 261 24.34 7.99 37.00
CA SER A 261 23.91 8.25 38.38
C SER A 261 23.70 9.72 38.69
N GLN A 262 22.71 10.00 39.53
CA GLN A 262 22.38 11.33 40.02
C GLN A 262 21.97 11.27 41.50
N ASN A 263 22.39 12.27 42.25
CA ASN A 263 21.97 12.47 43.64
C ASN A 263 20.83 13.48 43.71
N TYR A 264 19.90 13.27 44.63
CA TYR A 264 18.87 14.25 44.99
C TYR A 264 18.56 14.19 46.47
N THR A 265 18.04 15.28 47.03
CA THR A 265 17.54 15.32 48.41
C THR A 265 16.06 14.96 48.42
N GLN A 266 15.69 13.92 49.16
CA GLN A 266 14.30 13.63 49.49
C GLN A 266 13.97 14.25 50.83
N THR A 267 12.92 15.08 50.88
CA THR A 267 12.42 15.73 52.10
C THR A 267 10.99 15.27 52.37
N VAL A 268 10.70 14.96 53.63
CA VAL A 268 9.35 14.72 54.12
C VAL A 268 9.02 15.84 55.09
N SER A 269 7.95 16.58 54.83
CA SER A 269 7.47 17.69 55.66
C SER A 269 5.99 17.53 55.97
N GLU A 270 5.50 18.33 56.91
CA GLU A 270 4.06 18.42 57.17
C GLU A 270 3.33 18.83 55.89
N ASN A 271 2.19 18.19 55.63
CA ASN A 271 1.31 18.60 54.56
C ASN A 271 0.44 19.77 55.06
N PRO A 272 0.55 20.99 54.52
CA PRO A 272 -0.30 22.12 54.91
C PRO A 272 -1.80 21.88 54.66
N ASN A 273 -2.13 20.85 53.86
CA ASN A 273 -3.48 20.45 53.52
C ASN A 273 -3.87 19.10 54.15
N ALA A 274 -3.15 18.61 55.16
CA ALA A 274 -3.49 17.38 55.87
C ALA A 274 -4.97 17.35 56.29
N GLY A 275 -5.65 16.23 56.03
CA GLY A 275 -7.07 16.06 56.34
C GLY A 275 -8.04 16.77 55.39
N LYS A 276 -7.57 17.63 54.48
CA LYS A 276 -8.42 18.16 53.40
C LYS A 276 -8.73 17.06 52.38
N GLN A 277 -9.91 17.13 51.77
CA GLN A 277 -10.33 16.16 50.77
C GLN A 277 -9.57 16.38 49.46
N ASN A 278 -9.13 15.29 48.82
CA ASN A 278 -8.67 15.35 47.43
C ASN A 278 -9.85 15.65 46.49
N ASN A 279 -9.54 16.18 45.31
CA ASN A 279 -10.55 16.36 44.27
C ASN A 279 -11.25 15.02 43.98
N SER A 280 -12.57 15.06 43.86
CA SER A 280 -13.34 13.92 43.37
C SER A 280 -12.91 13.56 41.95
N ASN A 281 -12.91 12.27 41.63
CA ASN A 281 -12.64 11.77 40.30
C ASN A 281 -13.91 11.18 39.68
N ARG A 282 -14.14 11.44 38.40
CA ARG A 282 -15.26 10.88 37.66
C ARG A 282 -14.80 9.69 36.83
N VAL A 283 -15.38 8.52 37.06
CA VAL A 283 -15.11 7.30 36.31
C VAL A 283 -16.22 7.11 35.27
N TYR A 284 -15.85 7.05 34.00
CA TYR A 284 -16.76 6.89 32.87
C TYR A 284 -16.81 5.43 32.44
N TYR A 285 -18.01 4.89 32.21
CA TYR A 285 -18.22 3.51 31.79
C TYR A 285 -18.67 3.44 30.34
N TRP A 286 -18.28 2.38 29.64
CA TRP A 286 -18.56 2.17 28.22
C TRP A 286 -19.11 0.78 27.96
N ASN A 287 -20.00 0.69 26.98
CA ASN A 287 -20.44 -0.57 26.37
C ASN A 287 -19.77 -0.72 25.01
N TYR A 288 -18.99 -1.79 24.83
CA TYR A 288 -18.26 -2.09 23.61
C TYR A 288 -18.97 -3.20 22.81
N LYS A 289 -19.55 -2.85 21.66
CA LYS A 289 -20.39 -3.73 20.85
C LYS A 289 -20.40 -3.31 19.39
N LYS A 290 -21.05 -4.12 18.54
CA LYS A 290 -21.36 -3.72 17.17
C LYS A 290 -22.51 -2.70 17.18
N ILE A 291 -22.32 -1.54 16.56
CA ILE A 291 -23.25 -0.40 16.58
C ILE A 291 -23.51 0.07 15.15
N SER A 292 -24.79 0.30 14.85
CA SER A 292 -25.27 0.86 13.59
C SER A 292 -25.06 2.38 13.56
N PHE A 293 -24.38 2.88 12.53
CA PHE A 293 -24.17 4.32 12.33
C PHE A 293 -24.74 4.80 10.99
N PRO A 294 -25.40 5.98 10.97
CA PRO A 294 -25.79 6.63 9.73
C PRO A 294 -24.55 7.19 9.04
N VAL A 295 -24.20 6.66 7.88
CA VAL A 295 -23.00 7.04 7.11
C VAL A 295 -23.32 7.81 5.83
N SER A 296 -24.60 8.12 5.59
CA SER A 296 -25.05 8.87 4.40
C SER A 296 -24.40 10.26 4.29
N SER A 297 -24.09 10.92 5.41
CA SER A 297 -23.39 12.22 5.42
C SER A 297 -21.98 12.15 4.81
N LEU A 298 -21.34 10.99 4.84
CA LEU A 298 -20.01 10.77 4.28
C LEU A 298 -20.00 10.71 2.75
N LYS A 299 -21.17 10.61 2.12
CA LYS A 299 -21.28 10.64 0.67
C LYS A 299 -21.00 12.04 0.10
N GLY A 300 -21.18 13.10 0.90
CA GLY A 300 -21.08 14.52 0.51
C GLY A 300 -22.43 15.20 0.35
N SER A 301 -22.48 16.46 -0.09
CA SER A 301 -23.70 17.28 -0.12
C SER A 301 -24.52 17.23 -1.43
N THR A 302 -23.99 16.64 -2.50
CA THR A 302 -24.69 16.56 -3.79
C THR A 302 -25.76 15.46 -3.81
N GLY A 303 -26.82 15.62 -4.61
CA GLY A 303 -27.87 14.59 -4.75
C GLY A 303 -27.48 13.39 -5.63
N SER A 304 -26.48 13.56 -6.50
CA SER A 304 -26.05 12.56 -7.49
C SER A 304 -24.56 12.71 -7.83
N GLY A 305 -24.00 11.75 -8.56
CA GLY A 305 -22.63 11.78 -9.05
C GLY A 305 -21.66 10.99 -8.17
N LEU A 306 -20.39 11.40 -8.19
CA LEU A 306 -19.36 10.77 -7.37
C LEU A 306 -19.49 11.18 -5.90
N ILE A 307 -18.97 10.34 -5.03
CA ILE A 307 -18.80 10.62 -3.62
C ILE A 307 -17.86 11.82 -3.44
N GLY A 308 -18.23 12.74 -2.54
CA GLY A 308 -17.44 13.92 -2.18
C GLY A 308 -16.72 13.82 -0.82
N GLY A 309 -16.91 12.73 -0.08
CA GLY A 309 -16.48 12.62 1.32
C GLY A 309 -17.37 13.44 2.27
N GLY A 310 -17.07 13.37 3.55
CA GLY A 310 -17.81 14.11 4.57
C GLY A 310 -17.39 13.75 5.99
N SER A 311 -18.20 14.18 6.95
CA SER A 311 -18.02 13.86 8.36
C SER A 311 -19.34 13.75 9.09
N PHE A 312 -19.28 13.20 10.30
CA PHE A 312 -20.34 13.30 11.29
C PHE A 312 -19.77 13.23 12.70
N ASP A 313 -20.52 13.71 13.67
CA ASP A 313 -20.13 13.75 15.06
C ASP A 313 -20.80 12.62 15.86
N THR A 314 -20.04 12.00 16.75
CA THR A 314 -20.56 10.97 17.66
C THR A 314 -19.80 10.98 18.99
N MET A 315 -20.44 10.52 20.06
CA MET A 315 -19.92 10.55 21.43
C MET A 315 -18.96 9.37 21.70
N LEU A 316 -17.82 9.39 21.00
CA LEU A 316 -16.78 8.36 21.10
C LEU A 316 -15.49 8.87 21.75
N GLY A 317 -15.37 10.16 22.04
CA GLY A 317 -14.21 10.73 22.70
C GLY A 317 -14.14 10.34 24.17
N ASN A 318 -12.94 10.40 24.74
CA ASN A 318 -12.73 10.11 26.16
C ASN A 318 -13.56 11.07 27.01
N SER A 319 -14.01 10.61 28.18
CA SER A 319 -14.88 11.40 29.07
C SER A 319 -16.18 11.84 28.40
N PHE A 320 -16.75 11.01 27.52
CA PHE A 320 -17.99 11.30 26.80
C PHE A 320 -17.95 12.57 25.94
N THR A 321 -16.77 12.88 25.40
CA THR A 321 -16.62 14.00 24.48
C THR A 321 -17.04 13.61 23.07
N THR A 322 -17.52 14.59 22.30
CA THR A 322 -17.81 14.42 20.87
C THR A 322 -16.53 14.22 20.09
N LYS A 323 -16.54 13.27 19.17
CA LYS A 323 -15.48 13.03 18.18
C LYS A 323 -16.07 13.16 16.79
N THR A 324 -15.42 13.97 15.95
CA THR A 324 -15.74 14.06 14.52
C THR A 324 -15.09 12.91 13.77
N ILE A 325 -15.92 12.14 13.07
CA ILE A 325 -15.52 11.04 12.20
C ILE A 325 -15.46 11.56 10.79
N ASN A 326 -14.28 11.46 10.17
CA ASN A 326 -14.02 11.97 8.84
C ASN A 326 -13.85 10.81 7.86
N TRP A 327 -14.25 11.03 6.61
CA TRP A 327 -13.97 10.09 5.53
C TRP A 327 -13.94 10.81 4.18
N GLY A 328 -13.01 10.42 3.31
CA GLY A 328 -12.85 11.00 1.98
C GLY A 328 -12.14 12.36 1.94
N ASN A 329 -11.43 12.73 3.00
CA ASN A 329 -10.57 13.92 3.02
C ASN A 329 -9.07 13.54 2.94
N SER A 330 -8.19 14.54 2.86
CA SER A 330 -6.74 14.33 2.74
C SER A 330 -6.07 13.69 3.96
N SER A 331 -6.67 13.76 5.14
CA SER A 331 -6.08 13.20 6.37
C SER A 331 -6.44 11.73 6.62
N GLN A 332 -7.58 11.27 6.08
CA GLN A 332 -8.10 9.92 6.29
C GLN A 332 -8.11 9.05 5.03
N GLY A 333 -8.18 9.66 3.85
CA GLY A 333 -8.46 8.95 2.60
C GLY A 333 -9.92 8.48 2.50
N ALA A 334 -10.24 7.81 1.40
CA ALA A 334 -11.58 7.29 1.07
C ALA A 334 -11.54 5.77 0.90
N CYS A 335 -10.87 5.06 1.81
CA CYS A 335 -10.86 3.61 1.77
C CYS A 335 -12.25 3.02 2.00
N ILE A 336 -12.46 1.79 1.55
CA ILE A 336 -13.76 1.12 1.64
C ILE A 336 -13.66 -0.19 2.42
N GLU A 337 -14.77 -0.61 3.01
CA GLU A 337 -15.04 -2.02 3.26
C GLU A 337 -15.80 -2.61 2.06
N GLU A 338 -15.37 -3.78 1.62
CA GLU A 338 -15.88 -4.52 0.49
C GLU A 338 -17.35 -4.93 0.64
N ARG A 339 -17.94 -5.23 -0.52
CA ARG A 339 -19.28 -5.82 -0.65
C ARG A 339 -19.40 -7.14 0.11
N LYS A 340 -20.61 -7.66 0.26
CA LYS A 340 -20.79 -8.94 0.96
C LYS A 340 -19.93 -10.02 0.31
N THR A 341 -19.26 -10.77 1.18
CA THR A 341 -18.39 -11.88 0.85
C THR A 341 -18.95 -13.14 1.50
N LEU A 342 -18.33 -14.29 1.22
CA LEU A 342 -18.68 -15.56 1.84
C LEU A 342 -17.49 -16.14 2.59
N ARG A 343 -17.75 -16.66 3.77
CA ARG A 343 -16.83 -17.54 4.48
C ARG A 343 -16.77 -18.92 3.80
N PRO A 344 -15.73 -19.74 4.03
CA PRO A 344 -15.57 -21.06 3.40
C PRO A 344 -16.79 -21.99 3.50
N ASN A 345 -17.60 -21.87 4.55
CA ASN A 345 -18.77 -22.74 4.80
C ASN A 345 -20.12 -22.04 4.58
N GLU A 346 -20.12 -20.82 4.03
CA GLU A 346 -21.36 -20.07 3.78
C GLU A 346 -21.87 -20.28 2.35
N ASN A 347 -23.19 -20.41 2.22
CA ASN A 347 -23.87 -20.47 0.94
C ASN A 347 -24.35 -19.07 0.52
N GLY A 348 -24.38 -18.80 -0.79
CA GLY A 348 -24.91 -17.57 -1.35
C GLY A 348 -24.02 -17.00 -2.46
N THR A 349 -24.03 -15.67 -2.59
CA THR A 349 -23.21 -14.96 -3.58
C THR A 349 -22.13 -14.14 -2.88
N ALA A 350 -20.87 -14.39 -3.24
CA ALA A 350 -19.74 -13.54 -2.88
C ALA A 350 -19.68 -12.33 -3.84
N TYR A 351 -20.49 -11.32 -3.55
CA TYR A 351 -20.63 -10.12 -4.40
C TYR A 351 -19.33 -9.30 -4.50
N ASP A 352 -18.44 -9.41 -3.52
CA ASP A 352 -17.09 -8.85 -3.58
C ASP A 352 -16.25 -9.45 -4.71
N MET A 353 -16.34 -10.76 -4.98
CA MET A 353 -15.52 -11.43 -6.00
C MET A 353 -16.01 -11.23 -7.44
N ASP A 354 -17.22 -10.68 -7.63
CA ASP A 354 -17.71 -10.29 -8.95
C ASP A 354 -17.14 -8.94 -9.37
N ILE A 355 -16.16 -8.94 -10.27
CA ILE A 355 -15.43 -7.73 -10.67
C ILE A 355 -16.25 -6.76 -11.52
N ASP A 356 -17.37 -7.18 -12.13
CA ASP A 356 -18.17 -6.34 -13.03
C ASP A 356 -19.54 -5.99 -12.48
N MET A 357 -19.96 -6.61 -11.37
CA MET A 357 -21.23 -6.26 -10.76
C MET A 357 -21.28 -4.77 -10.44
N VAL A 358 -22.33 -4.11 -10.96
CA VAL A 358 -22.73 -2.76 -10.52
C VAL A 358 -23.65 -2.90 -9.30
N PRO A 359 -23.38 -2.19 -8.19
CA PRO A 359 -24.24 -2.22 -7.01
C PRO A 359 -25.69 -1.86 -7.32
N VAL A 360 -26.61 -2.54 -6.65
CA VAL A 360 -28.04 -2.24 -6.69
C VAL A 360 -28.35 -1.25 -5.57
N PRO A 361 -28.80 -0.01 -5.88
CA PRO A 361 -29.13 0.97 -4.85
C PRO A 361 -30.17 0.44 -3.87
N GLY A 362 -29.90 0.58 -2.57
CA GLY A 362 -30.77 0.08 -1.50
C GLY A 362 -30.54 -1.39 -1.12
N ASN A 363 -29.69 -2.13 -1.85
CA ASN A 363 -29.27 -3.46 -1.45
C ASN A 363 -27.84 -3.43 -0.86
N ALA A 364 -27.79 -3.40 0.47
CA ALA A 364 -26.53 -3.29 1.22
C ALA A 364 -25.54 -4.42 0.92
N ASP A 365 -25.99 -5.63 0.56
CA ASP A 365 -25.09 -6.74 0.23
C ASP A 365 -24.20 -6.41 -0.99
N THR A 366 -24.74 -5.61 -1.91
CA THR A 366 -24.09 -5.24 -3.17
C THR A 366 -23.36 -3.90 -3.09
N GLN A 367 -23.52 -3.16 -2.00
CA GLN A 367 -22.95 -1.82 -1.83
C GLN A 367 -21.68 -1.88 -0.97
N TRP A 368 -20.76 -0.95 -1.22
CA TRP A 368 -19.58 -0.75 -0.37
C TRP A 368 -19.94 -0.01 0.91
N ARG A 369 -19.03 -0.03 1.88
CA ARG A 369 -19.14 0.79 3.10
C ARG A 369 -17.90 1.66 3.27
N PRO A 370 -18.02 2.84 3.91
CA PRO A 370 -16.86 3.63 4.27
C PRO A 370 -15.95 2.87 5.25
N PHE A 371 -14.64 2.93 5.03
CA PHE A 371 -13.63 2.48 5.99
C PHE A 371 -13.41 3.54 7.07
N LEU A 372 -13.84 3.27 8.31
CA LEU A 372 -13.91 4.27 9.40
C LEU A 372 -13.15 3.85 10.66
N PRO A 373 -11.81 3.82 10.65
CA PRO A 373 -11.03 3.30 11.79
C PRO A 373 -11.22 4.10 13.08
N ASP A 374 -11.58 5.38 12.97
CA ASP A 374 -11.89 6.24 14.12
C ASP A 374 -13.19 5.87 14.86
N LEU A 375 -14.06 5.07 14.25
CA LEU A 375 -15.23 4.45 14.88
C LEU A 375 -14.91 3.12 15.55
N ILE A 376 -13.79 2.49 15.18
CA ILE A 376 -13.51 1.10 15.56
C ILE A 376 -12.87 1.02 16.94
N TRP A 377 -13.28 0.03 17.71
CA TRP A 377 -12.70 -0.34 19.00
C TRP A 377 -12.47 -1.86 19.07
N ALA A 378 -11.23 -2.24 19.34
CA ALA A 378 -10.80 -3.61 19.52
C ALA A 378 -11.22 -4.11 20.91
N ARG A 379 -12.39 -4.76 20.97
CA ARG A 379 -13.05 -5.17 22.21
C ARG A 379 -12.12 -5.96 23.12
N ALA A 380 -11.95 -5.45 24.35
CA ALA A 380 -11.12 -5.97 25.42
C ALA A 380 -9.60 -6.05 25.17
N VAL A 381 -9.12 -5.45 24.07
CA VAL A 381 -7.69 -5.32 23.80
C VAL A 381 -7.16 -4.00 24.36
N THR A 382 -6.06 -4.06 25.10
CA THR A 382 -5.41 -2.89 25.73
C THR A 382 -4.03 -2.58 25.16
N ASN A 383 -3.44 -3.48 24.38
CA ASN A 383 -2.13 -3.27 23.79
C ASN A 383 -1.99 -3.99 22.44
N TYR A 384 -1.67 -3.24 21.38
CA TYR A 384 -1.34 -3.76 20.05
C TYR A 384 0.16 -4.03 19.83
N TYR A 385 1.03 -3.48 20.69
CA TYR A 385 2.49 -3.70 20.67
C TYR A 385 2.96 -4.30 22.00
N PRO A 386 2.60 -5.56 22.29
CA PRO A 386 3.19 -6.27 23.42
C PRO A 386 4.72 -6.39 23.25
N SER A 387 5.45 -6.36 24.38
CA SER A 387 6.92 -6.52 24.35
C SER A 387 7.31 -7.98 24.10
N GLY A 388 8.33 -8.20 23.26
CA GLY A 388 8.85 -9.54 22.96
C GLY A 388 7.95 -10.31 21.98
N SER A 389 7.96 -11.65 22.05
CA SER A 389 7.22 -12.53 21.13
C SER A 389 5.76 -12.77 21.50
N ALA A 390 5.19 -11.98 22.41
CA ALA A 390 3.80 -12.12 22.83
C ALA A 390 2.86 -11.63 21.73
N GLY A 391 1.80 -12.38 21.43
CA GLY A 391 0.74 -11.93 20.50
C GLY A 391 -0.21 -10.91 21.13
N ILE A 392 -1.05 -10.28 20.32
CA ILE A 392 -2.13 -9.40 20.79
C ILE A 392 -3.19 -10.26 21.48
N THR A 393 -3.45 -9.99 22.77
CA THR A 393 -4.36 -10.77 23.62
C THR A 393 -5.55 -9.92 24.12
N GLY A 394 -6.53 -10.60 24.72
CA GLY A 394 -7.69 -9.95 25.33
C GLY A 394 -8.92 -9.86 24.43
N TRP A 395 -8.84 -10.31 23.17
CA TRP A 395 -9.95 -10.28 22.21
C TRP A 395 -11.25 -10.88 22.76
N GLN A 396 -12.34 -10.11 22.68
CA GLN A 396 -13.69 -10.55 23.04
C GLN A 396 -14.66 -10.38 21.87
N ALA A 397 -15.17 -11.51 21.35
CA ALA A 397 -16.16 -11.51 20.28
C ALA A 397 -17.55 -11.07 20.76
N ASN A 398 -17.85 -11.26 22.04
CA ASN A 398 -19.11 -10.85 22.67
C ASN A 398 -19.05 -9.40 23.15
N THR A 399 -20.21 -8.81 23.39
CA THR A 399 -20.30 -7.44 23.94
C THR A 399 -19.65 -7.38 25.32
N VAL A 400 -18.91 -6.29 25.57
CA VAL A 400 -18.33 -5.99 26.88
C VAL A 400 -19.08 -4.79 27.46
N PHE A 401 -19.79 -4.99 28.56
CA PHE A 401 -20.66 -3.97 29.16
C PHE A 401 -20.01 -3.32 30.39
N HIS A 402 -20.37 -2.07 30.65
CA HIS A 402 -20.08 -1.36 31.90
C HIS A 402 -18.61 -1.43 32.32
N VAL A 403 -17.69 -1.12 31.40
CA VAL A 403 -16.25 -1.10 31.68
C VAL A 403 -15.69 0.31 31.66
N SER A 404 -14.82 0.61 32.62
CA SER A 404 -14.13 1.91 32.71
C SER A 404 -12.81 1.95 31.92
N ASN A 405 -12.35 0.80 31.40
CA ASN A 405 -11.11 0.71 30.63
C ASN A 405 -11.33 1.25 29.22
N ASN A 406 -10.41 2.09 28.75
CA ASN A 406 -10.32 2.43 27.34
C ASN A 406 -9.57 1.32 26.59
N TYR A 407 -10.27 0.64 25.69
CA TYR A 407 -9.65 -0.33 24.78
C TYR A 407 -8.96 0.34 23.58
N ILE A 408 -8.25 -0.44 22.79
CA ILE A 408 -7.56 0.07 21.61
C ILE A 408 -8.57 0.51 20.53
N THR A 409 -8.34 1.67 19.91
CA THR A 409 -8.98 2.08 18.67
C THR A 409 -7.98 1.99 17.50
N PRO A 410 -8.27 1.21 16.43
CA PRO A 410 -7.44 1.20 15.23
C PRO A 410 -7.23 2.59 14.61
N GLY A 411 -8.12 3.56 14.86
CA GLY A 411 -7.94 4.97 14.47
C GLY A 411 -6.67 5.62 15.01
N SER A 412 -6.04 5.08 16.05
CA SER A 412 -4.72 5.53 16.53
C SER A 412 -3.53 4.96 15.74
N TYR A 413 -3.77 4.02 14.81
CA TYR A 413 -2.75 3.25 14.09
C TYR A 413 -2.93 3.29 12.56
N LYS A 414 -3.23 4.48 12.02
CA LYS A 414 -3.52 4.71 10.58
C LYS A 414 -2.34 4.52 9.62
N SER A 415 -1.16 4.18 10.12
CA SER A 415 0.01 3.80 9.30
C SER A 415 0.31 2.31 9.33
N ASP A 416 -0.40 1.54 10.15
CA ASP A 416 -0.21 0.09 10.35
C ASP A 416 -1.59 -0.60 10.28
N PHE A 417 -2.16 -1.01 11.41
CA PHE A 417 -3.42 -1.77 11.54
C PHE A 417 -4.68 -1.12 10.94
N ALA A 418 -4.64 0.16 10.56
CA ALA A 418 -5.77 0.86 9.95
C ALA A 418 -5.32 1.75 8.78
N ALA A 419 -4.33 1.28 8.04
CA ALA A 419 -3.79 2.01 6.91
C ALA A 419 -4.83 2.23 5.81
N CYS A 420 -4.82 3.43 5.24
CA CYS A 420 -5.50 3.73 3.98
C CYS A 420 -4.43 4.20 2.99
N PRO A 421 -4.15 3.45 1.90
CA PRO A 421 -3.09 3.81 0.97
C PRO A 421 -3.45 5.06 0.17
N THR A 422 -2.51 5.52 -0.64
CA THR A 422 -2.73 6.65 -1.56
C THR A 422 -3.89 6.36 -2.50
N ILE A 423 -4.67 7.39 -2.83
CA ILE A 423 -5.87 7.27 -3.67
C ILE A 423 -5.57 6.58 -5.00
N ALA A 424 -6.44 5.66 -5.41
CA ALA A 424 -6.38 5.04 -6.72
C ALA A 424 -6.76 6.04 -7.82
N ARG A 425 -6.31 5.77 -9.05
CA ARG A 425 -6.63 6.58 -10.23
C ARG A 425 -7.19 5.69 -11.33
N LYS A 426 -8.32 6.13 -11.90
CA LYS A 426 -8.87 5.56 -13.14
C LYS A 426 -7.90 5.75 -14.31
N LEU A 427 -8.11 4.98 -15.37
CA LEU A 427 -7.39 5.09 -16.63
C LEU A 427 -7.52 6.50 -17.20
N THR A 428 -6.39 7.19 -17.38
CA THR A 428 -6.34 8.53 -17.99
C THR A 428 -5.19 8.60 -19.00
N GLU A 429 -5.39 9.33 -20.09
CA GLU A 429 -4.32 9.64 -21.03
C GLU A 429 -3.32 10.62 -20.41
N ILE A 430 -2.04 10.43 -20.71
CA ILE A 430 -0.99 11.35 -20.26
C ILE A 430 -0.24 11.75 -21.53
N ARG A 431 -0.47 12.98 -22.00
CA ARG A 431 0.06 13.48 -23.29
C ARG A 431 0.78 14.81 -23.18
N SER A 432 0.42 15.62 -22.20
CA SER A 432 1.04 16.93 -21.98
C SER A 432 2.12 16.87 -20.91
N SER A 433 3.03 17.86 -20.93
CA SER A 433 4.00 18.07 -19.85
C SER A 433 3.31 18.30 -18.49
N ALA A 434 2.11 18.89 -18.49
CA ALA A 434 1.30 19.06 -17.28
C ALA A 434 0.80 17.71 -16.74
N ASP A 435 0.33 16.82 -17.61
CA ASP A 435 -0.10 15.47 -17.19
C ASP A 435 1.06 14.67 -16.62
N LYS A 436 2.25 14.79 -17.24
CA LYS A 436 3.49 14.17 -16.72
C LYS A 436 3.84 14.70 -15.34
N SER A 437 3.79 16.01 -15.13
CA SER A 437 4.02 16.64 -13.81
C SER A 437 3.01 16.16 -12.76
N ASN A 438 1.74 16.03 -13.14
CA ASN A 438 0.69 15.49 -12.26
C ASN A 438 0.94 14.01 -11.93
N LEU A 439 1.40 13.20 -12.89
CA LEU A 439 1.81 11.81 -12.65
C LEU A 439 2.97 11.75 -11.65
N THR A 440 4.04 12.53 -11.86
CA THR A 440 5.20 12.54 -10.95
C THR A 440 4.79 12.98 -9.54
N SER A 441 3.94 13.99 -9.42
CA SER A 441 3.38 14.43 -8.13
C SER A 441 2.58 13.33 -7.44
N TYR A 442 1.77 12.60 -8.21
CA TYR A 442 1.03 11.45 -7.71
C TYR A 442 1.95 10.32 -7.24
N LEU A 443 2.94 9.92 -8.05
CA LEU A 443 3.88 8.86 -7.67
C LEU A 443 4.66 9.23 -6.40
N ASN A 444 5.06 10.50 -6.25
CA ASN A 444 5.72 10.99 -5.04
C ASN A 444 4.83 10.95 -3.79
N SER A 445 3.51 10.89 -3.95
CA SER A 445 2.54 10.76 -2.85
C SER A 445 2.30 9.32 -2.39
N LEU A 446 2.87 8.30 -3.05
CA LEU A 446 2.72 6.88 -2.67
C LEU A 446 3.52 6.57 -1.40
N VAL A 447 2.89 6.40 -0.23
CA VAL A 447 3.63 6.20 1.04
C VAL A 447 3.45 4.78 1.60
N PRO A 448 4.53 4.10 2.04
CA PRO A 448 4.47 2.77 2.69
C PRO A 448 3.62 2.77 3.97
N ARG A 449 2.51 2.02 4.01
CA ARG A 449 1.60 1.90 5.16
C ARG A 449 0.82 0.58 5.14
N GLY A 450 0.57 0.04 6.33
CA GLY A 450 -0.24 -1.17 6.49
C GLY A 450 0.46 -2.45 6.03
N ARG A 451 -0.36 -3.44 5.75
CA ARG A 451 -0.03 -4.86 5.63
C ARG A 451 -0.40 -5.41 4.24
N THR A 452 0.14 -6.56 3.86
CA THR A 452 0.17 -6.99 2.45
C THR A 452 -1.00 -7.91 2.10
N TYR A 453 -2.07 -7.35 1.55
CA TYR A 453 -3.25 -8.08 1.08
C TYR A 453 -3.32 -8.02 -0.44
N HIS A 454 -2.71 -8.99 -1.12
CA HIS A 454 -2.60 -8.99 -2.59
C HIS A 454 -3.97 -9.02 -3.29
N ASP A 455 -4.95 -9.70 -2.70
CA ASP A 455 -6.27 -9.93 -3.30
C ASP A 455 -7.05 -8.62 -3.52
N ILE A 456 -7.04 -7.70 -2.56
CA ILE A 456 -7.79 -6.44 -2.68
C ILE A 456 -7.19 -5.51 -3.75
N GLY A 457 -5.87 -5.48 -3.86
CA GLY A 457 -5.17 -4.75 -4.91
C GLY A 457 -5.51 -5.29 -6.30
N MET A 458 -5.41 -6.61 -6.49
CA MET A 458 -5.78 -7.27 -7.75
C MET A 458 -7.26 -7.05 -8.08
N LEU A 459 -8.15 -7.22 -7.10
CA LEU A 459 -9.60 -7.06 -7.26
C LEU A 459 -9.96 -5.67 -7.82
N TRP A 460 -9.40 -4.61 -7.25
CA TRP A 460 -9.67 -3.25 -7.73
C TRP A 460 -8.90 -2.90 -9.00
N GLY A 461 -7.72 -3.47 -9.22
CA GLY A 461 -7.04 -3.39 -10.50
C GLY A 461 -7.93 -3.89 -11.65
N LEU A 462 -8.57 -5.04 -11.45
CA LEU A 462 -9.50 -5.62 -12.42
C LEU A 462 -10.77 -4.78 -12.59
N ARG A 463 -11.39 -4.32 -11.50
CA ARG A 463 -12.57 -3.45 -11.56
C ARG A 463 -12.30 -2.16 -12.35
N LEU A 464 -11.14 -1.54 -12.17
CA LEU A 464 -10.81 -0.26 -12.82
C LEU A 464 -10.40 -0.40 -14.29
N ILE A 465 -9.84 -1.54 -14.70
CA ILE A 465 -9.44 -1.80 -16.10
C ILE A 465 -10.53 -2.52 -16.92
N SER A 466 -11.53 -3.12 -16.27
CA SER A 466 -12.56 -3.92 -16.96
C SER A 466 -13.32 -3.10 -18.00
N ALA A 467 -13.58 -3.74 -19.15
CA ALA A 467 -14.44 -3.22 -20.22
C ALA A 467 -15.92 -3.19 -19.80
N GLU A 468 -16.27 -4.00 -18.80
CA GLU A 468 -17.62 -4.25 -18.32
C GLU A 468 -17.80 -3.65 -16.92
N GLY A 469 -19.04 -3.64 -16.44
CA GLY A 469 -19.35 -3.25 -15.07
C GLY A 469 -19.22 -1.76 -14.77
N LEU A 470 -18.60 -1.47 -13.61
CA LEU A 470 -18.61 -0.18 -12.93
C LEU A 470 -18.22 1.00 -13.83
N PHE A 471 -17.16 0.82 -14.61
CA PHE A 471 -16.57 1.86 -15.44
C PHE A 471 -16.67 1.55 -16.93
N SER A 472 -17.60 0.68 -17.34
CA SER A 472 -17.76 0.26 -18.75
C SER A 472 -17.96 1.44 -19.71
N SER A 473 -18.67 2.49 -19.29
CA SER A 473 -18.86 3.71 -20.09
C SER A 473 -17.55 4.42 -20.45
N GLU A 474 -16.48 4.18 -19.68
CA GLU A 474 -15.15 4.74 -19.89
C GLU A 474 -14.19 3.74 -20.54
N ASN A 475 -14.46 2.43 -20.41
CA ASN A 475 -13.50 1.38 -20.72
C ASN A 475 -13.89 0.46 -21.89
N ALA A 476 -15.15 0.45 -22.33
CA ALA A 476 -15.65 -0.55 -23.27
C ALA A 476 -14.96 -0.50 -24.64
N ALA A 477 -14.74 0.70 -25.19
CA ALA A 477 -14.16 0.89 -26.52
C ALA A 477 -13.23 2.10 -26.57
N ALA A 478 -12.23 2.05 -27.44
CA ALA A 478 -11.41 3.21 -27.73
C ALA A 478 -12.23 4.27 -28.51
N PRO A 479 -11.85 5.56 -28.48
CA PRO A 479 -12.53 6.62 -29.22
C PRO A 479 -12.67 6.33 -30.73
N ASN A 480 -11.73 5.58 -31.30
CA ASN A 480 -11.72 5.17 -32.71
C ASN A 480 -12.42 3.82 -32.96
N GLY A 481 -13.12 3.25 -31.97
CA GLY A 481 -13.82 1.97 -32.07
C GLY A 481 -12.93 0.73 -32.16
N SER A 482 -11.60 0.89 -32.13
CA SER A 482 -10.65 -0.22 -32.24
C SER A 482 -10.45 -0.95 -30.90
N ASN A 483 -9.99 -2.19 -30.96
CA ASN A 483 -9.67 -2.99 -29.78
C ASN A 483 -8.60 -2.32 -28.91
N ILE A 484 -8.76 -2.46 -27.59
CA ILE A 484 -7.79 -1.99 -26.59
C ILE A 484 -7.03 -3.19 -26.03
N SER A 485 -5.70 -3.14 -26.09
CA SER A 485 -4.81 -4.08 -25.41
C SER A 485 -4.78 -3.74 -23.91
N ARG A 486 -5.26 -4.64 -23.05
CA ARG A 486 -5.31 -4.41 -21.60
C ARG A 486 -4.16 -5.11 -20.89
N ASN A 487 -3.36 -4.32 -20.18
CA ASN A 487 -2.19 -4.78 -19.43
C ASN A 487 -2.36 -4.39 -17.96
N LEU A 488 -2.28 -5.37 -17.07
CA LEU A 488 -2.25 -5.14 -15.63
C LEU A 488 -0.86 -5.50 -15.11
N ILE A 489 -0.17 -4.53 -14.52
CA ILE A 489 1.15 -4.72 -13.93
C ILE A 489 0.98 -4.81 -12.42
N PHE A 490 1.06 -6.02 -11.89
CA PHE A 490 1.00 -6.34 -10.48
C PHE A 490 2.41 -6.41 -9.91
N MET A 491 2.70 -5.57 -8.92
CA MET A 491 3.98 -5.57 -8.24
C MET A 491 3.79 -5.77 -6.73
N THR A 492 4.67 -6.55 -6.13
CA THR A 492 4.78 -6.74 -4.67
C THR A 492 6.23 -6.95 -4.27
N ASP A 493 6.57 -6.58 -3.04
CA ASP A 493 7.90 -6.74 -2.48
C ASP A 493 8.02 -7.82 -1.41
N GLY A 494 6.98 -8.62 -1.23
CA GLY A 494 6.91 -9.65 -0.20
C GLY A 494 5.79 -10.65 -0.41
N ASP A 495 5.72 -11.57 0.55
CA ASP A 495 4.63 -12.54 0.67
C ASP A 495 3.36 -11.87 1.22
N THR A 496 2.25 -12.59 1.19
CA THR A 496 1.04 -12.15 1.88
C THR A 496 1.32 -12.04 3.38
N GLU A 497 1.00 -10.87 3.95
CA GLU A 497 1.29 -10.55 5.35
C GLU A 497 0.03 -9.99 6.00
N THR A 498 -0.84 -10.85 6.50
CA THR A 498 -2.07 -10.43 7.19
C THR A 498 -1.89 -10.33 8.71
N ASN A 499 -2.77 -9.57 9.37
CA ASN A 499 -2.83 -9.50 10.82
C ASN A 499 -4.27 -9.49 11.32
N ILE A 500 -4.55 -10.19 12.42
CA ILE A 500 -5.90 -10.27 13.00
C ILE A 500 -6.36 -8.93 13.60
N ALA A 501 -5.41 -8.05 13.94
CA ALA A 501 -5.67 -6.72 14.47
C ALA A 501 -5.93 -5.68 13.38
N ASP A 502 -5.76 -6.05 12.11
CA ASP A 502 -6.03 -5.17 10.99
C ASP A 502 -7.53 -4.88 10.91
N TYR A 503 -7.84 -3.60 10.84
CA TYR A 503 -9.05 -3.13 10.20
C TYR A 503 -8.73 -3.07 8.71
N ASP A 504 -9.17 -4.09 7.98
CA ASP A 504 -8.87 -4.33 6.57
C ASP A 504 -10.09 -4.02 5.68
N ALA A 505 -10.02 -4.32 4.38
CA ALA A 505 -11.13 -4.15 3.45
C ALA A 505 -12.40 -4.97 3.81
N TYR A 506 -12.37 -5.83 4.82
CA TYR A 506 -13.49 -6.67 5.26
C TYR A 506 -13.80 -6.47 6.75
N GLY A 507 -13.42 -5.32 7.32
CA GLY A 507 -13.70 -4.96 8.71
C GLY A 507 -12.54 -5.30 9.65
N LEU A 508 -12.79 -5.35 10.96
CA LEU A 508 -11.76 -5.70 11.93
C LEU A 508 -11.64 -7.23 11.98
N ALA A 509 -10.57 -7.78 11.40
CA ALA A 509 -10.42 -9.21 11.14
C ALA A 509 -10.76 -10.09 12.36
N ALA A 510 -10.23 -9.76 13.55
CA ALA A 510 -10.47 -10.50 14.78
C ALA A 510 -11.95 -10.56 15.23
N LEU A 511 -12.77 -9.56 14.88
CA LEU A 511 -14.14 -9.39 15.40
C LEU A 511 -15.22 -9.52 14.33
N ASP A 512 -15.04 -8.95 13.15
CA ASP A 512 -16.02 -8.99 12.07
C ASP A 512 -15.99 -10.33 11.33
N ARG A 513 -14.79 -10.93 11.21
CA ARG A 513 -14.59 -12.28 10.65
C ARG A 513 -15.39 -12.48 9.37
N ARG A 514 -15.39 -11.51 8.46
CA ARG A 514 -16.25 -11.56 7.26
C ARG A 514 -15.80 -12.62 6.26
N ARG A 515 -14.52 -13.01 6.29
CA ARG A 515 -13.93 -14.04 5.42
C ARG A 515 -13.55 -15.33 6.16
N THR A 516 -13.38 -15.26 7.47
CA THR A 516 -12.92 -16.36 8.34
C THR A 516 -14.07 -16.98 9.13
N ASP A 517 -13.82 -18.10 9.81
CA ASP A 517 -14.82 -18.76 10.65
C ASP A 517 -15.41 -17.79 11.68
N ALA A 518 -16.74 -17.74 11.79
CA ALA A 518 -17.43 -16.87 12.73
C ALA A 518 -17.22 -17.29 14.20
N SER A 519 -16.95 -18.57 14.45
CA SER A 519 -16.91 -19.18 15.78
C SER A 519 -15.55 -19.09 16.49
N SER A 520 -14.47 -18.84 15.75
CA SER A 520 -13.09 -18.83 16.29
C SER A 520 -12.34 -17.55 15.93
N LEU A 521 -11.35 -17.18 16.74
CA LEU A 521 -10.43 -16.10 16.39
C LEU A 521 -9.58 -16.58 15.21
N PRO A 522 -9.50 -15.82 14.09
CA PRO A 522 -8.68 -16.23 12.97
C PRO A 522 -7.20 -16.25 13.35
N THR A 523 -6.42 -17.05 12.65
CA THR A 523 -4.96 -16.96 12.68
C THR A 523 -4.46 -16.16 11.47
N LYS A 524 -3.18 -15.73 11.51
CA LYS A 524 -2.51 -15.18 10.33
C LYS A 524 -2.55 -16.16 9.16
N ALA A 525 -2.23 -17.43 9.39
CA ALA A 525 -2.19 -18.45 8.35
C ALA A 525 -3.56 -18.65 7.66
N ASP A 526 -4.66 -18.62 8.43
CA ASP A 526 -6.02 -18.72 7.84
C ASP A 526 -6.31 -17.56 6.90
N GLN A 527 -5.91 -16.34 7.30
CA GLN A 527 -6.14 -15.13 6.52
C GLN A 527 -5.23 -15.06 5.29
N ASP A 528 -3.94 -15.40 5.44
CA ASP A 528 -3.00 -15.47 4.33
C ASP A 528 -3.52 -16.45 3.27
N SER A 529 -3.95 -17.65 3.68
CA SER A 529 -4.49 -18.66 2.76
C SER A 529 -5.71 -18.16 1.99
N ILE A 530 -6.61 -17.41 2.63
CA ILE A 530 -7.78 -16.81 1.95
C ILE A 530 -7.35 -15.75 0.94
N VAL A 531 -6.40 -14.87 1.30
CA VAL A 531 -5.89 -13.83 0.41
C VAL A 531 -5.22 -14.46 -0.82
N GLU A 532 -4.39 -15.48 -0.63
CA GLU A 532 -3.69 -16.17 -1.72
C GLU A 532 -4.62 -16.96 -2.66
N ASP A 533 -5.64 -17.65 -2.11
CA ASP A 533 -6.68 -18.31 -2.90
C ASP A 533 -7.46 -17.30 -3.74
N ARG A 534 -7.85 -16.16 -3.15
CA ARG A 534 -8.59 -15.11 -3.85
C ARG A 534 -7.73 -14.45 -4.92
N LEU A 535 -6.46 -14.17 -4.65
CA LEU A 535 -5.52 -13.67 -5.66
C LEU A 535 -5.48 -14.64 -6.85
N SER A 536 -5.27 -15.93 -6.60
CA SER A 536 -5.22 -16.96 -7.65
C SER A 536 -6.47 -16.94 -8.54
N ARG A 537 -7.67 -16.89 -7.92
CA ARG A 537 -8.95 -16.82 -8.64
C ARG A 537 -9.07 -15.55 -9.48
N LEU A 538 -8.66 -14.40 -8.94
CA LEU A 538 -8.69 -13.12 -9.65
C LEU A 538 -7.73 -13.12 -10.84
N CYS A 539 -6.53 -13.70 -10.70
CA CYS A 539 -5.59 -13.84 -11.82
C CYS A 539 -6.16 -14.75 -12.93
N THR A 540 -6.85 -15.83 -12.57
CA THR A 540 -7.59 -16.67 -13.55
C THR A 540 -8.68 -15.87 -14.27
N ILE A 541 -9.49 -15.10 -13.54
CA ILE A 541 -10.52 -14.23 -14.13
C ILE A 541 -9.89 -13.24 -15.11
N ALA A 542 -8.79 -12.58 -14.72
CA ALA A 542 -8.10 -11.61 -15.55
C ALA A 542 -7.67 -12.20 -16.90
N LYS A 543 -6.99 -13.35 -16.86
CA LYS A 543 -6.41 -14.00 -18.02
C LYS A 543 -7.46 -14.67 -18.91
N GLU A 544 -8.36 -15.45 -18.31
CA GLU A 544 -9.23 -16.36 -19.05
C GLU A 544 -10.59 -15.74 -19.41
N LYS A 545 -11.09 -14.80 -18.60
CA LYS A 545 -12.42 -14.22 -18.79
C LYS A 545 -12.38 -12.78 -19.29
N LYS A 546 -11.31 -12.04 -19.00
CA LYS A 546 -11.21 -10.60 -19.32
C LYS A 546 -10.18 -10.26 -20.39
N ASN A 547 -9.42 -11.25 -20.87
CA ASN A 547 -8.37 -11.05 -21.86
C ASN A 547 -7.39 -9.94 -21.46
N ILE A 548 -7.03 -9.91 -20.17
CA ILE A 548 -6.05 -8.98 -19.61
C ILE A 548 -4.71 -9.70 -19.53
N THR A 549 -3.66 -9.07 -20.07
CA THR A 549 -2.28 -9.54 -19.87
C THR A 549 -1.83 -9.14 -18.48
N VAL A 550 -1.56 -10.14 -17.62
CA VAL A 550 -1.09 -9.92 -16.24
C VAL A 550 0.42 -10.04 -16.20
N TRP A 551 1.08 -8.94 -15.85
CA TRP A 551 2.52 -8.85 -15.60
C TRP A 551 2.73 -8.88 -14.10
N VAL A 552 3.62 -9.75 -13.60
CA VAL A 552 3.92 -9.85 -12.18
C VAL A 552 5.38 -9.54 -11.93
N ILE A 553 5.66 -8.67 -10.97
CA ILE A 553 7.01 -8.30 -10.54
C ILE A 553 7.15 -8.57 -9.05
N ALA A 554 8.02 -9.51 -8.68
CA ALA A 554 8.49 -9.72 -7.31
C ALA A 554 9.74 -8.85 -7.08
N PHE A 555 9.66 -7.85 -6.19
CA PHE A 555 10.71 -6.86 -6.00
C PHE A 555 11.39 -6.97 -4.63
N GLY A 556 12.69 -7.23 -4.59
CA GLY A 556 13.42 -7.44 -3.33
C GLY A 556 13.02 -8.73 -2.61
N THR A 557 12.29 -9.62 -3.29
CA THR A 557 11.85 -10.93 -2.79
C THR A 557 11.92 -11.98 -3.91
N ASN A 558 11.75 -13.25 -3.54
CA ASN A 558 11.73 -14.35 -4.48
C ASN A 558 10.41 -14.43 -5.23
N LEU A 559 10.47 -14.80 -6.52
CA LEU A 559 9.28 -15.09 -7.30
C LEU A 559 8.68 -16.45 -6.89
N THR A 560 7.60 -16.42 -6.12
CA THR A 560 6.90 -17.62 -5.65
C THR A 560 6.10 -18.33 -6.75
N SER A 561 5.67 -19.56 -6.50
CA SER A 561 4.76 -20.29 -7.40
C SER A 561 3.40 -19.58 -7.54
N LEU A 562 2.90 -18.97 -6.46
CA LEU A 562 1.67 -18.18 -6.50
C LEU A 562 1.80 -17.00 -7.48
N LEU A 563 2.85 -16.20 -7.33
CA LEU A 563 3.09 -15.02 -8.16
C LEU A 563 3.37 -15.40 -9.63
N SER A 564 4.17 -16.44 -9.86
CA SER A 564 4.45 -16.92 -11.22
C SER A 564 3.20 -17.49 -11.91
N ASN A 565 2.34 -18.22 -11.19
CA ASN A 565 1.07 -18.74 -11.71
C ASN A 565 0.02 -17.64 -11.94
N CYS A 566 0.08 -16.55 -11.18
CA CYS A 566 -0.80 -15.41 -11.41
C CYS A 566 -0.50 -14.72 -12.76
N ALA A 567 0.77 -14.60 -13.12
CA ALA A 567 1.20 -13.96 -14.37
C ALA A 567 0.66 -14.66 -15.62
N SER A 568 0.58 -13.91 -16.72
CA SER A 568 0.44 -14.46 -18.06
C SER A 568 1.75 -15.15 -18.51
N PRO A 569 1.72 -16.05 -19.52
CA PRO A 569 2.91 -16.79 -19.95
C PRO A 569 4.09 -15.88 -20.30
N ASN A 570 5.27 -16.12 -19.70
CA ASN A 570 6.47 -15.30 -19.86
C ASN A 570 6.30 -13.83 -19.42
N ARG A 571 5.47 -13.57 -18.40
CA ARG A 571 5.17 -12.23 -17.86
C ARG A 571 5.45 -12.10 -16.35
N ALA A 572 6.15 -13.07 -15.76
CA ALA A 572 6.59 -13.03 -14.37
C ALA A 572 8.08 -12.63 -14.30
N TYR A 573 8.42 -11.74 -13.37
CA TYR A 573 9.75 -11.20 -13.19
C TYR A 573 10.14 -11.19 -11.71
N GLN A 574 11.43 -11.37 -11.46
CA GLN A 574 12.06 -11.11 -10.16
C GLN A 574 13.09 -10.00 -10.36
N ALA A 575 13.09 -9.02 -9.47
CA ALA A 575 14.07 -7.93 -9.43
C ALA A 575 14.57 -7.76 -8.00
N ASN A 576 15.86 -7.93 -7.73
CA ASN A 576 16.39 -7.93 -6.36
C ASN A 576 16.82 -6.53 -5.88
N ASN A 577 16.96 -5.57 -6.78
CA ASN A 577 17.45 -4.21 -6.53
C ASN A 577 16.85 -3.22 -7.54
N ALA A 578 17.05 -1.92 -7.32
CA ALA A 578 16.47 -0.86 -8.14
C ALA A 578 16.91 -0.92 -9.62
N ALA A 579 18.14 -1.35 -9.90
CA ALA A 579 18.63 -1.47 -11.27
C ALA A 579 17.91 -2.58 -12.04
N GLU A 580 17.74 -3.76 -11.42
CA GLU A 580 16.97 -4.87 -11.99
C GLU A 580 15.49 -4.51 -12.15
N LEU A 581 14.93 -3.72 -11.24
CA LEU A 581 13.55 -3.24 -11.34
C LEU A 581 13.38 -2.33 -12.56
N ASN A 582 14.28 -1.35 -12.73
CA ASN A 582 14.30 -0.49 -13.91
C ASN A 582 14.42 -1.28 -15.21
N GLN A 583 15.30 -2.30 -15.25
CA GLN A 583 15.43 -3.17 -16.42
C GLN A 583 14.14 -3.97 -16.69
N THR A 584 13.49 -4.47 -15.64
CA THR A 584 12.22 -5.20 -15.73
C THR A 584 11.13 -4.31 -16.36
N PHE A 585 10.97 -3.08 -15.87
CA PHE A 585 9.99 -2.16 -16.45
C PHE A 585 10.33 -1.79 -17.90
N ALA A 586 11.60 -1.59 -18.24
CA ALA A 586 12.03 -1.37 -19.62
C ALA A 586 11.66 -2.56 -20.53
N ASP A 587 11.88 -3.78 -20.07
CA ASP A 587 11.52 -5.00 -20.81
C ASP A 587 10.00 -5.15 -20.99
N ILE A 588 9.19 -4.79 -19.97
CA ILE A 588 7.73 -4.79 -20.07
C ILE A 588 7.27 -3.72 -21.08
N ALA A 589 7.81 -2.50 -21.01
CA ALA A 589 7.50 -1.43 -21.94
C ALA A 589 7.80 -1.85 -23.40
N ALA A 590 8.97 -2.47 -23.63
CA ALA A 590 9.37 -2.97 -24.94
C ALA A 590 8.48 -4.10 -25.48
N ARG A 591 7.86 -4.90 -24.60
CA ARG A 591 6.94 -5.97 -25.02
C ARG A 591 5.49 -5.52 -25.18
N ILE A 592 5.08 -4.45 -24.49
CA ILE A 592 3.76 -3.82 -24.67
C ILE A 592 3.74 -3.03 -25.98
N SER A 593 4.83 -2.34 -26.29
CA SER A 593 5.04 -1.75 -27.62
C SER A 593 5.28 -2.85 -28.64
N GLN A 594 4.63 -2.79 -29.80
CA GLN A 594 4.82 -3.77 -30.88
C GLN A 594 5.75 -3.18 -31.94
N LEU A 595 6.73 -3.95 -32.39
CA LEU A 595 7.52 -3.58 -33.56
C LEU A 595 6.64 -3.78 -34.81
N ARG A 596 6.41 -2.72 -35.58
CA ARG A 596 5.72 -2.77 -36.87
C ARG A 596 6.65 -2.34 -37.98
N VAL A 597 6.57 -3.09 -39.09
CA VAL A 597 7.17 -2.68 -40.36
C VAL A 597 6.11 -1.91 -41.15
N THR A 598 6.44 -0.70 -41.55
CA THR A 598 5.65 0.17 -42.42
C THR A 598 6.39 0.41 -43.74
N HIS A 599 5.65 0.74 -44.80
CA HIS A 599 6.16 0.93 -46.16
C HIS A 599 5.99 2.36 -46.62
#